data_AF-A0A7W8F7A0-F1
#
_entry.id   AF-A0A7W8F7A0-F1
#
_cell.length_a   1.000
_cell.length_b   1.000
_cell.length_c   1.000
_cell.angle_alpha   90.00
_cell.angle_beta   90.00
_cell.angle_gamma   90.00
#
_symmetry.space_group_name_H-M   'P 1'
#
loop_
_entity.id
_entity.type
_entity.pdbx_description
1 polymer ?
#
loop_
_entity_poly.entity_id
_entity_poly.type
_entity_poly.pdbx_seq_one_letter_code
_entity_poly.pdbx_strand_id
1 'polypeptide(L)' 'MPQIDSSKVSRWDLHGRAHVVRVQRTGVRRTIRCDTCGWHRGAQFLPWLKAQEHLAQAHQATVDPARA' A
#
# COMPACT_ATOMS: atom_id res chain seq x y z
N MET A 1 -19.60 11.49 11.14
CA MET A 1 -18.57 10.50 11.50
C MET A 1 -17.58 10.39 10.35
N PRO A 2 -16.30 10.77 10.47
CA PRO A 2 -15.38 10.58 9.37
C PRO A 2 -14.95 9.10 9.40
N GLN A 3 -15.66 8.24 8.66
CA GLN A 3 -15.16 6.90 8.34
C GLN A 3 -13.97 7.08 7.40
N ILE A 4 -12.82 7.44 7.98
CA ILE A 4 -11.53 7.35 7.34
C ILE A 4 -11.18 5.86 7.36
N ASP A 5 -11.81 5.08 6.48
CA ASP A 5 -11.46 3.68 6.24
C ASP A 5 -10.18 3.67 5.40
N SER A 6 -9.11 4.26 5.96
CA SER A 6 -7.78 4.31 5.37
C SER A 6 -6.90 3.31 6.08
N SER A 7 -6.43 2.32 5.35
CA SER A 7 -5.45 1.35 5.84
C SER A 7 -4.12 1.56 5.14
N LYS A 8 -3.02 1.13 5.76
CA LYS A 8 -1.69 1.23 5.16
C LYS A 8 -0.98 -0.12 5.19
N VAL A 9 -0.24 -0.40 4.13
CA VAL A 9 0.67 -1.53 4.00
C VAL A 9 2.08 -0.95 3.92
N SER A 10 2.94 -1.37 4.84
CA SER A 10 4.33 -0.95 4.85
C SER A 10 5.24 -2.16 4.66
N ARG A 11 6.27 -1.98 3.84
CA ARG A 11 7.33 -2.97 3.60
C ARG A 11 8.68 -2.28 3.49
N TRP A 12 9.73 -3.03 3.76
CA TRP A 12 11.10 -2.57 3.55
C TRP A 12 11.67 -3.21 2.28
N ASP A 13 12.41 -2.42 1.50
CA ASP A 13 13.23 -2.93 0.41
C ASP A 13 14.56 -3.47 0.93
N LEU A 14 15.30 -4.12 0.03
CA LEU A 14 16.61 -4.74 0.33
C LEU A 14 17.67 -3.74 0.82
N HIS A 15 17.50 -2.45 0.53
CA HIS A 15 18.39 -1.38 1.01
C HIS A 15 17.96 -0.79 2.35
N GLY A 16 16.91 -1.32 2.99
CA GLY A 16 16.41 -0.83 4.26
C GLY A 16 15.69 0.52 4.17
N ARG A 17 15.06 0.86 3.04
CA ARG A 17 14.10 1.99 3.00
C ARG A 17 12.68 1.48 3.20
N ALA A 18 11.92 2.23 3.98
CA ALA A 18 10.52 1.93 4.21
C ALA A 18 9.67 2.45 3.05
N HIS A 19 8.89 1.57 2.46
CA HIS A 19 7.89 1.88 1.46
C HIS A 19 6.50 1.72 2.05
N VAL A 20 5.65 2.74 1.87
CA VAL A 20 4.30 2.77 2.44
C VAL A 20 3.28 2.96 1.33
N VAL A 21 2.28 2.08 1.31
CA VAL A 21 1.13 2.16 0.42
C VAL A 21 -0.13 2.32 1.25
N ARG A 22 -0.85 3.41 1.04
CA ARG A 22 -2.13 3.72 1.67
C ARG A 22 -3.28 3.28 0.79
N VAL A 23 -4.21 2.53 1.35
CA VAL A 23 -5.51 2.22 0.78
C VAL A 23 -6.51 3.18 1.41
N GLN A 24 -7.19 3.97 0.59
CA GLN A 24 -8.23 4.92 0.99
C GLN A 24 -9.56 4.46 0.42
N ARG A 25 -10.59 4.32 1.27
CA ARG A 25 -11.96 4.10 0.80
C ARG A 25 -12.68 5.44 0.61
N THR A 26 -13.21 5.66 -0.59
CA THR A 26 -14.04 6.82 -0.92
C THR A 26 -15.39 6.30 -1.41
N GLY A 27 -16.36 6.21 -0.50
CA GLY A 27 -17.65 5.56 -0.76
C GLY A 27 -17.48 4.06 -1.03
N VAL A 28 -17.91 3.61 -2.22
CA VAL A 28 -17.76 2.20 -2.67
C VAL A 28 -16.42 1.92 -3.35
N ARG A 29 -15.68 2.96 -3.76
CA ARG A 29 -14.39 2.80 -4.45
C ARG A 29 -13.27 2.78 -3.42
N ARG A 30 -12.28 1.92 -3.64
CA ARG A 30 -11.03 1.94 -2.88
C ARG A 30 -9.93 2.40 -3.82
N THR A 31 -9.10 3.31 -3.33
CA THR A 31 -7.95 3.85 -4.05
C THR A 31 -6.70 3.47 -3.29
N ILE A 32 -5.70 3.00 -4.00
CA ILE A 32 -4.40 2.63 -3.46
C ILE A 32 -3.44 3.73 -3.88
N ARG A 33 -2.59 4.20 -2.98
CA ARG A 33 -1.56 5.19 -3.25
C ARG A 33 -0.26 4.82 -2.55
N CYS A 34 0.85 4.78 -3.27
CA CYS A 34 2.18 4.70 -2.69
C CYS A 34 2.61 6.11 -2.25
N ASP A 35 2.84 6.29 -0.95
CA ASP A 35 3.34 7.56 -0.40
C ASP A 35 4.81 7.79 -0.80
N THR A 36 5.53 6.72 -1.18
CA THR A 36 6.96 6.76 -1.52
C THR A 36 7.24 7.25 -2.95
N CYS A 37 6.44 6.81 -3.94
CA CYS A 37 6.66 7.12 -5.35
C CYS A 37 5.49 7.85 -6.01
N GLY A 38 4.43 8.15 -5.26
CA GLY A 38 3.24 8.83 -5.77
C GLY A 38 2.31 7.97 -6.64
N TRP A 39 2.67 6.71 -6.89
CA TRP A 39 1.82 5.77 -7.64
C TRP A 39 0.43 5.70 -7.04
N HIS A 40 -0.62 5.71 -7.88
CA HIS A 40 -1.99 5.52 -7.40
C HIS A 40 -2.82 4.67 -8.37
N ARG A 41 -3.78 3.92 -7.83
CA ARG A 41 -4.68 3.07 -8.62
C ARG A 41 -6.00 2.83 -7.89
N GLY A 42 -7.12 2.91 -8.62
CA GLY A 42 -8.41 2.44 -8.12
C GLY A 42 -8.48 0.91 -8.12
N ALA A 43 -8.95 0.31 -7.02
CA ALA A 43 -9.15 -1.13 -6.89
C ALA A 43 -10.52 -1.42 -6.30
N GLN A 44 -11.37 -2.14 -7.05
CA GLN A 44 -12.66 -2.62 -6.53
C GLN A 44 -12.47 -3.89 -5.68
N PHE A 45 -11.54 -4.75 -6.08
CA PHE A 45 -11.25 -6.02 -5.40
C PHE A 45 -9.78 -6.09 -4.97
N LEU A 46 -9.56 -6.70 -3.80
CA LEU A 46 -8.24 -7.03 -3.25
C LEU A 46 -7.22 -5.87 -3.23
N PRO A 47 -7.55 -4.71 -2.64
CA PRO A 47 -6.64 -3.56 -2.67
C PRO A 47 -5.34 -3.78 -1.89
N TRP A 48 -5.35 -4.61 -0.85
CA TRP A 48 -4.13 -5.00 -0.14
C TRP A 48 -3.20 -5.85 -0.98
N LEU A 49 -3.73 -6.82 -1.74
CA LEU A 49 -2.92 -7.64 -2.65
C LEU A 49 -2.24 -6.74 -3.69
N LYS A 50 -2.99 -5.82 -4.29
CA LYS A 50 -2.46 -4.86 -5.26
C LYS A 50 -1.41 -3.91 -4.66
N ALA A 51 -1.57 -3.52 -3.40
CA ALA A 51 -0.58 -2.74 -2.67
C ALA A 51 0.72 -3.54 -2.46
N GLN A 52 0.62 -4.81 -2.06
CA GLN A 52 1.77 -5.70 -1.87
C GLN A 52 2.47 -6.03 -3.19
N GLU A 53 1.72 -6.30 -4.26
CA GLU A 53 2.27 -6.50 -5.61
C GLU A 53 3.09 -5.29 -6.05
N HIS A 54 2.58 -4.08 -5.84
CA HIS A 54 3.31 -2.85 -6.15
C HIS A 54 4.61 -2.74 -5.35
N LEU A 55 4.56 -2.98 -4.03
CA LEU A 55 5.73 -2.97 -3.16
C LEU A 55 6.79 -3.97 -3.64
N ALA A 56 6.40 -5.20 -3.98
CA ALA A 56 7.31 -6.23 -4.46
C ALA A 56 7.88 -5.92 -5.86
N GLN A 57 7.03 -5.50 -6.81
CA GLN A 57 7.41 -5.33 -8.21
C GLN A 57 8.15 -4.01 -8.48
N ALA A 58 7.68 -2.90 -7.92
CA ALA A 58 8.23 -1.57 -8.20
C ALA A 58 9.38 -1.18 -7.26
N HIS A 59 9.40 -1.75 -6.06
CA HIS A 59 10.34 -1.34 -5.01
C HIS A 59 11.16 -2.50 -4.43
N GLN A 60 10.90 -3.75 -4.84
CA GLN A 60 11.51 -4.93 -4.21
C GLN A 60 11.31 -4.93 -2.68
N ALA A 61 10.22 -4.30 -2.22
CA ALA A 61 9.88 -4.12 -0.82
C ALA A 61 9.10 -5.34 -0.33
N THR A 62 9.82 -6.41 0.01
CA THR A 62 9.25 -7.72 0.38
C THR A 62 9.31 -8.00 1.88
N VAL A 63 10.09 -7.26 2.65
CA VAL A 63 10.28 -7.50 4.09
C VAL A 63 9.14 -6.87 4.89
N ASP A 64 8.42 -7.70 5.65
CA ASP A 64 7.36 -7.28 6.58
C ASP A 64 7.96 -6.99 7.96
N PRO A 65 7.91 -5.74 8.47
CA PRO A 65 8.47 -5.41 9.78
C PRO A 65 7.61 -5.85 10.97
N ALA A 66 6.35 -6.24 10.76
CA ALA A 66 5.51 -6.82 11.81
C ALA A 66 5.81 -8.31 12.02
N ARG A 67 6.68 -8.90 11.20
CA ARG A 67 7.13 -10.29 11.28
C ARG A 67 8.61 -10.45 11.64
N ALA A 68 9.32 -9.34 11.89
CA ALA A 68 10.75 -9.30 12.24
C ALA A 68 10.96 -9.25 13.75
#